data_AF-A0A2I1EQC9-F1
#
_entry.id   AF-A0A2I1EQC9-F1
#
_cell.length_a   1.000
_cell.length_b   1.000
_cell.length_c   1.000
_cell.angle_alpha   90.00
_cell.angle_beta   90.00
_cell.angle_gamma   90.00
#
_symmetry.space_group_name_H-M   'P 1'
#
loop_
_entity.id
_entity.type
_entity.pdbx_description
1 polymer ?
#
loop_
_entity_poly.entity_id
_entity_poly.type
_entity_poly.pdbx_seq_one_letter_code
_entity_poly.pdbx_strand_id
1 'polypeptide(L)'
;MLVRPDISNPLIQNGNSLFSLFDILVKLKVRFTDMTFPESAHEDIKKCVNECTAINIINSLERACLPSTMERLFEKLSSSECEKFRTFIKDELKTLIAHEQSQRGFMEILRSLPIWPIHSSENKFIDATTGDLPPRKLPFFSFHKKTNFYRCDHESDFNALTKLGVTPMDTLEYLKGIVKQVVDESDHSDEDEFEPSQAYVIFLQRVLLLRDREIEKYLGPKEIIPNKPLSDFAHVDTLYDMSVPVLRSIFHDTDKYFLPPELQNNPVCLEALKRMGLISTAKGIPLPERNNLFQKDALLTSLLDKLTVEPDDDYHDATFIVGEERKIIRANRYVLSAASKKFEEKFRDNINEIEIEFHQDVFKVFLQLLYGQTFKDATIPILSTASDFKTEHEFKTHYLSFLIDLLKLTVSYEVKPLRNKVEDAIMEGEYVNIRDLYRIIECLKDFDVEQRLKGFFEEHIRSYRNPINKQLRKNAVTVKEKSEISKISQKLQPYLQNK
;
A
#
# COMPACT_ATOMS: atom_id res chain seq x y z
N MET A 1 67.80 39.99 -21.23
CA MET A 1 66.92 41.19 -21.28
C MET A 1 67.23 42.02 -20.05
N LEU A 2 67.63 43.29 -20.19
CA LEU A 2 67.83 44.16 -19.03
C LEU A 2 66.46 44.54 -18.48
N VAL A 3 66.13 44.05 -17.27
CA VAL A 3 64.86 44.35 -16.62
C VAL A 3 65.09 45.51 -15.65
N ARG A 4 64.35 46.61 -15.82
CA ARG A 4 64.38 47.73 -14.89
C ARG A 4 63.58 47.34 -13.63
N PRO A 5 64.20 47.38 -12.42
CA PRO A 5 63.47 47.14 -11.18
C PRO A 5 62.36 48.18 -10.99
N ASP A 6 61.19 47.71 -10.54
CA ASP A 6 60.00 48.54 -10.32
C ASP A 6 59.31 48.07 -9.04
N ILE A 7 59.22 48.97 -8.05
CA ILE A 7 58.59 48.69 -6.75
C ILE A 7 57.08 48.42 -6.92
N SER A 8 56.46 48.99 -7.96
CA SER A 8 55.05 48.75 -8.27
C SER A 8 54.83 47.43 -9.02
N ASN A 9 55.89 46.85 -9.60
CA ASN A 9 55.85 45.56 -10.28
C ASN A 9 57.11 44.69 -10.02
N PRO A 10 57.33 44.26 -8.75
CA PRO A 10 58.44 43.39 -8.38
C PRO A 10 58.53 42.10 -9.18
N LEU A 11 59.76 41.65 -9.35
CA LEU A 11 60.10 40.36 -9.95
C LEU A 11 59.97 39.25 -8.90
N ILE A 12 59.51 38.08 -9.31
CA ILE A 12 59.50 36.92 -8.42
C ILE A 12 60.90 36.32 -8.40
N GLN A 13 61.46 36.10 -7.21
CA GLN A 13 62.72 35.41 -7.06
C GLN A 13 62.57 33.98 -7.61
N ASN A 14 63.46 33.59 -8.50
CA ASN A 14 63.47 32.25 -9.05
C ASN A 14 63.70 31.28 -7.88
N GLY A 15 62.68 30.51 -7.53
CA GLY A 15 62.86 29.40 -6.60
C GLY A 15 63.87 28.40 -7.19
N ASN A 16 64.41 27.51 -6.35
CA ASN A 16 65.18 26.37 -6.84
C ASN A 16 64.40 25.72 -8.01
N SER A 17 65.11 25.40 -9.09
CA SER A 17 64.65 25.09 -10.46
C SER A 17 63.67 23.91 -10.64
N LEU A 18 62.92 23.55 -9.60
CA LEU A 18 61.96 22.46 -9.50
C LEU A 18 60.52 22.95 -9.34
N PHE A 19 60.26 24.26 -9.50
CA PHE A 19 58.91 24.80 -9.43
C PHE A 19 58.09 24.33 -10.64
N SER A 20 57.15 23.41 -10.40
CA SER A 20 56.40 22.69 -11.46
C SER A 20 55.58 23.57 -12.39
N LEU A 21 55.29 24.82 -11.99
CA LEU A 21 54.59 25.80 -12.82
C LEU A 21 55.51 26.82 -13.50
N PHE A 22 56.84 26.73 -13.35
CA PHE A 22 57.75 27.76 -13.86
C PHE A 22 57.52 28.06 -15.35
N ASP A 23 57.49 27.02 -16.18
CA ASP A 23 57.24 27.16 -17.63
C ASP A 23 55.87 27.78 -17.93
N ILE A 24 54.84 27.44 -17.14
CA ILE A 24 53.48 27.97 -17.27
C ILE A 24 53.47 29.47 -16.91
N LEU A 25 54.10 29.85 -15.80
CA LEU A 25 54.15 31.24 -15.36
C LEU A 25 54.95 32.13 -16.32
N VAL A 26 56.05 31.62 -16.90
CA VAL A 26 56.79 32.31 -17.95
C VAL A 26 55.92 32.54 -19.19
N LYS A 27 55.13 31.55 -19.63
CA LYS A 27 54.15 31.70 -20.72
C LYS A 27 53.08 32.76 -20.41
N LEU A 28 52.64 32.82 -19.14
CA LEU A 28 51.72 33.85 -18.62
C LEU A 28 52.40 35.20 -18.36
N LYS A 29 53.64 35.41 -18.84
CA LYS A 29 54.42 36.66 -18.72
C LYS A 29 54.73 37.10 -17.29
N VAL A 30 54.67 36.18 -16.32
CA VAL A 30 55.18 36.43 -14.97
C VAL A 30 56.70 36.58 -15.06
N ARG A 31 57.24 37.59 -14.38
CA ARG A 31 58.65 37.96 -14.49
C ARG A 31 59.41 37.42 -13.29
N PHE A 32 60.51 36.72 -13.58
CA PHE A 32 61.38 36.11 -12.57
C PHE A 32 62.77 36.72 -12.54
N THR A 33 63.48 36.59 -11.42
CA THR A 33 64.89 36.96 -11.27
C THR A 33 65.64 36.04 -10.31
N ASP A 34 66.90 35.76 -10.57
CA ASP A 34 67.83 35.10 -9.67
C ASP A 34 68.57 36.10 -8.74
N MET A 35 68.23 37.38 -8.79
CA MET A 35 68.86 38.41 -7.96
C MET A 35 68.61 38.17 -6.47
N THR A 36 69.71 38.07 -5.73
CA THR A 36 69.73 38.08 -4.27
C THR A 36 70.38 39.38 -3.80
N PHE A 37 69.72 40.11 -2.90
CA PHE A 37 70.29 41.32 -2.33
C PHE A 37 70.98 41.02 -0.99
N PRO A 38 72.17 41.58 -0.72
CA PRO A 38 72.80 41.49 0.59
C PRO A 38 71.94 42.20 1.65
N GLU A 39 72.08 41.81 2.92
CA GLU A 39 71.32 42.43 4.03
C GLU A 39 71.49 43.95 4.09
N SER A 40 72.66 44.45 3.66
CA SER A 40 73.02 45.87 3.58
C SER A 40 72.36 46.64 2.42
N ALA A 41 71.60 45.98 1.55
CA ALA A 41 70.89 46.66 0.46
C ALA A 41 69.75 47.55 0.97
N HIS A 42 69.48 48.64 0.25
CA HIS A 42 68.39 49.56 0.60
C HIS A 42 67.02 48.86 0.51
N GLU A 43 66.12 49.14 1.46
CA GLU A 43 64.81 48.48 1.56
C GLU A 43 63.95 48.60 0.30
N ASP A 44 64.00 49.76 -0.38
CA ASP A 44 63.26 49.94 -1.63
C ASP A 44 63.78 49.08 -2.79
N ILE A 45 65.06 48.72 -2.77
CA ILE A 45 65.63 47.77 -3.73
C ILE A 45 65.17 46.35 -3.40
N LYS A 46 65.14 46.00 -2.10
CA LYS A 46 64.60 44.70 -1.64
C LYS A 46 63.14 44.52 -2.06
N LYS A 47 62.31 45.57 -1.98
CA LYS A 47 60.90 45.55 -2.44
C LYS A 47 60.72 45.35 -3.95
N CYS A 48 61.79 45.46 -4.75
CA CYS A 48 61.72 45.17 -6.19
C CYS A 48 61.76 43.66 -6.50
N VAL A 49 62.02 42.80 -5.51
CA VAL A 49 62.06 41.35 -5.64
C VAL A 49 61.24 40.70 -4.54
N ASN A 50 60.29 39.86 -4.93
CA ASN A 50 59.40 39.13 -4.04
C ASN A 50 59.78 37.65 -3.99
N GLU A 51 59.65 37.01 -2.83
CA GLU A 51 59.81 35.56 -2.72
C GLU A 51 58.78 34.80 -3.56
N CYS A 52 59.16 33.62 -4.07
CA CYS A 52 58.26 32.73 -4.82
C CYS A 52 57.25 32.04 -3.89
N THR A 53 56.19 32.76 -3.55
CA THR A 53 55.05 32.25 -2.78
C THR A 53 53.79 32.22 -3.61
N ALA A 54 52.80 31.41 -3.23
CA ALA A 54 51.53 31.33 -3.95
C ALA A 54 50.84 32.71 -4.06
N ILE A 55 50.87 33.49 -2.98
CA ILE A 55 50.31 34.85 -2.94
C ILE A 55 51.00 35.77 -3.96
N ASN A 56 52.34 35.78 -3.97
CA ASN A 56 53.10 36.63 -4.88
C ASN A 56 52.92 36.23 -6.34
N ILE A 57 52.76 34.93 -6.63
CA ILE A 57 52.44 34.43 -7.96
C ILE A 57 51.11 35.00 -8.46
N ILE A 58 50.06 34.96 -7.64
CA ILE A 58 48.73 35.49 -8.01
C ILE A 58 48.77 37.01 -8.21
N ASN A 59 49.42 37.75 -7.30
CA ASN A 59 49.58 39.20 -7.44
C ASN A 59 50.39 39.59 -8.70
N SER A 60 51.41 38.81 -9.04
CA SER A 60 52.17 39.03 -10.29
C SER A 60 51.35 38.69 -11.53
N LEU A 61 50.44 37.71 -11.47
CA LEU A 61 49.52 37.40 -12.57
C LEU A 61 48.51 38.53 -12.81
N GLU A 62 47.95 39.12 -11.75
CA GLU A 62 47.09 40.31 -11.86
C GLU A 62 47.82 41.44 -12.59
N ARG A 63 49.08 41.71 -12.24
CA ARG A 63 49.89 42.75 -12.91
C ARG A 63 50.24 42.39 -14.35
N ALA A 64 50.53 41.11 -14.63
CA ALA A 64 50.74 40.63 -15.99
C ALA A 64 49.46 40.75 -16.85
N CYS A 65 48.29 40.75 -16.20
CA CYS A 65 46.98 40.92 -16.81
C CYS A 65 46.64 42.40 -17.11
N LEU A 66 47.22 43.42 -16.46
CA LEU A 66 46.88 44.84 -16.68
C LEU A 66 46.79 45.32 -18.16
N PRO A 67 47.53 44.78 -19.15
CA PRO A 67 47.33 45.13 -20.57
C PRO A 67 46.27 44.28 -21.30
N SER A 68 45.58 43.34 -20.65
CA SER A 68 44.64 42.37 -21.25
C SER A 68 43.60 41.83 -20.24
N THR A 69 42.89 40.75 -20.59
CA THR A 69 42.02 39.99 -19.66
C THR A 69 42.67 38.68 -19.24
N MET A 70 42.27 38.13 -18.09
CA MET A 70 42.79 36.84 -17.61
C MET A 70 42.52 35.72 -18.62
N GLU A 71 41.34 35.72 -19.24
CA GLU A 71 40.99 34.80 -20.34
C GLU A 71 42.03 34.83 -21.47
N ARG A 72 42.34 36.00 -22.03
CA ARG A 72 43.32 36.14 -23.11
C ARG A 72 44.74 35.75 -22.70
N LEU A 73 45.07 35.90 -21.42
CA LEU A 73 46.38 35.49 -20.92
C LEU A 73 46.50 33.95 -20.91
N PHE A 74 45.42 33.27 -20.52
CA PHE A 74 45.35 31.81 -20.39
C PHE A 74 45.01 31.08 -21.70
N GLU A 75 44.50 31.74 -22.74
CA GLU A 75 44.30 31.17 -24.09
C GLU A 75 45.54 30.48 -24.68
N LYS A 76 46.74 30.85 -24.19
CA LYS A 76 48.02 30.28 -24.64
C LYS A 76 48.37 28.96 -23.98
N LEU A 77 47.64 28.56 -22.94
CA LEU A 77 47.90 27.34 -22.19
C LEU A 77 47.13 26.17 -22.80
N SER A 78 47.78 25.01 -22.80
CA SER A 78 47.12 23.74 -23.12
C SER A 78 46.24 23.26 -21.96
N SER A 79 45.30 22.34 -22.23
CA SER A 79 44.42 21.78 -21.18
C SER A 79 45.19 21.13 -20.03
N SER A 80 46.33 20.47 -20.33
CA SER A 80 47.19 19.89 -19.29
C SER A 80 47.88 20.96 -18.43
N GLU A 81 48.23 22.11 -19.00
CA GLU A 81 48.81 23.23 -18.25
C GLU A 81 47.77 23.91 -17.37
N CYS A 82 46.54 24.10 -17.86
CA CYS A 82 45.42 24.56 -17.04
C CYS A 82 45.13 23.61 -15.88
N GLU A 83 45.19 22.29 -16.11
CA GLU A 83 45.00 21.29 -15.07
C GLU A 83 46.10 21.32 -14.00
N LYS A 84 47.37 21.45 -14.41
CA LYS A 84 48.51 21.63 -13.47
C LYS A 84 48.33 22.89 -12.63
N PHE A 85 47.97 24.00 -13.27
CA PHE A 85 47.73 25.26 -12.58
C PHE A 85 46.54 25.17 -11.62
N ARG A 86 45.43 24.55 -12.04
CA ARG A 86 44.27 24.27 -11.18
C ARG A 86 44.64 23.42 -9.98
N THR A 87 45.48 22.41 -10.16
CA THR A 87 45.96 21.56 -9.06
C THR A 87 46.73 22.38 -8.03
N PHE A 88 47.65 23.24 -8.48
CA PHE A 88 48.35 24.17 -7.60
C PHE A 88 47.40 25.10 -6.83
N ILE A 89 46.41 25.69 -7.50
CA ILE A 89 45.41 26.54 -6.83
C ILE A 89 44.65 25.75 -5.77
N LYS A 90 44.28 24.49 -6.03
CA LYS A 90 43.59 23.64 -5.06
C LYS A 90 44.46 23.32 -3.84
N ASP A 91 45.73 23.02 -4.06
CA ASP A 91 46.68 22.66 -3.00
C ASP A 91 46.94 23.86 -2.06
N GLU A 92 47.10 25.05 -2.63
CA GLU A 92 47.37 26.29 -1.90
C GLU A 92 46.11 27.07 -1.48
N LEU A 93 44.92 26.55 -1.78
CA LEU A 93 43.65 27.28 -1.64
C LEU A 93 43.42 27.81 -0.22
N LYS A 94 43.82 27.06 0.80
CA LYS A 94 43.69 27.48 2.21
C LYS A 94 44.56 28.72 2.50
N THR A 95 45.81 28.69 2.05
CA THR A 95 46.76 29.80 2.20
C THR A 95 46.27 31.04 1.46
N LEU A 96 45.79 30.85 0.23
CA LEU A 96 45.28 31.90 -0.64
C LEU A 96 44.02 32.58 -0.06
N ILE A 97 43.07 31.81 0.46
CA ILE A 97 41.86 32.37 1.09
C ILE A 97 42.19 33.09 2.39
N ALA A 98 43.10 32.56 3.21
CA ALA A 98 43.51 33.23 4.46
C ALA A 98 44.11 34.62 4.20
N HIS A 99 44.76 34.81 3.04
CA HIS A 99 45.37 36.08 2.66
C HIS A 99 44.34 37.18 2.33
N GLU A 100 43.12 36.83 1.91
CA GLU A 100 42.05 37.82 1.64
C GLU A 100 41.79 38.75 2.83
N GLN A 101 41.90 38.22 4.06
CA GLN A 101 41.73 38.99 5.29
C GLN A 101 42.71 40.18 5.40
N SER A 102 43.81 40.14 4.66
CA SER A 102 44.85 41.17 4.63
C SER A 102 44.84 42.06 3.37
N GLN A 103 44.23 41.62 2.25
CA GLN A 103 44.17 42.39 1.00
C GLN A 103 42.78 42.30 0.35
N ARG A 104 42.02 43.40 0.43
CA ARG A 104 40.73 43.53 -0.25
C ARG A 104 40.92 43.43 -1.77
N GLY A 105 40.10 42.60 -2.42
CA GLY A 105 40.14 42.38 -3.88
C GLY A 105 40.95 41.14 -4.32
N PHE A 106 41.73 40.52 -3.42
CA PHE A 106 42.55 39.34 -3.78
C PHE A 106 41.70 38.15 -4.29
N MET A 107 40.52 37.94 -3.70
CA MET A 107 39.60 36.90 -4.16
C MET A 107 39.00 37.16 -5.54
N GLU A 108 38.88 38.41 -5.98
CA GLU A 108 38.39 38.72 -7.33
C GLU A 108 39.38 38.20 -8.37
N ILE A 109 40.67 38.36 -8.10
CA ILE A 109 41.75 37.80 -8.94
C ILE A 109 41.65 36.28 -8.99
N LEU A 110 41.55 35.62 -7.83
CA LEU A 110 41.45 34.15 -7.76
C LEU A 110 40.21 33.62 -8.49
N ARG A 111 39.08 34.31 -8.35
CA ARG A 111 37.84 33.95 -9.02
C ARG A 111 37.93 34.15 -10.54
N SER A 112 38.68 35.14 -11.01
CA SER A 112 38.85 35.44 -12.45
C SER A 112 39.75 34.46 -13.22
N LEU A 113 40.34 33.47 -12.56
CA LEU A 113 41.24 32.51 -13.19
C LEU A 113 40.47 31.52 -14.08
N PRO A 114 40.68 31.51 -15.41
CA PRO A 114 39.92 30.69 -16.36
C PRO A 114 40.49 29.26 -16.45
N ILE A 115 40.42 28.53 -15.33
CA ILE A 115 41.06 27.22 -15.14
C ILE A 115 40.05 26.12 -14.83
N TRP A 116 38.75 26.43 -14.81
CA TRP A 116 37.69 25.50 -14.46
C TRP A 116 37.04 24.93 -15.72
N PRO A 117 37.15 23.61 -15.98
CA PRO A 117 36.56 23.02 -17.16
C PRO A 117 35.03 23.03 -17.09
N ILE A 118 34.38 23.05 -18.25
CA ILE A 118 32.91 22.96 -18.37
C ILE A 118 32.49 21.72 -19.17
N HIS A 119 31.24 21.30 -18.98
CA HIS A 119 30.60 20.28 -19.80
C HIS A 119 30.24 20.87 -21.18
N SER A 120 31.22 20.94 -22.08
CA SER A 120 31.09 21.39 -23.47
C SER A 120 31.78 20.39 -24.41
N SER A 121 31.33 20.34 -25.67
CA SER A 121 32.00 19.57 -26.74
C SER A 121 33.43 20.04 -27.00
N GLU A 122 33.74 21.29 -26.66
CA GLU A 122 35.09 21.84 -26.68
C GLU A 122 35.66 21.84 -25.25
N ASN A 123 36.94 21.48 -25.09
CA ASN A 123 37.65 21.58 -23.81
C ASN A 123 37.89 23.05 -23.45
N LYS A 124 36.81 23.73 -23.06
CA LYS A 124 36.80 25.13 -22.65
C LYS A 124 36.97 25.23 -21.14
N PHE A 125 37.74 26.22 -20.71
CA PHE A 125 37.92 26.58 -19.31
C PHE A 125 37.36 27.98 -19.10
N ILE A 126 36.70 28.18 -17.97
CA ILE A 126 36.11 29.46 -17.58
C ILE A 126 36.53 29.81 -16.15
N ASP A 127 36.26 31.05 -15.77
CA ASP A 127 36.50 31.55 -14.43
C ASP A 127 35.49 31.01 -13.40
N ALA A 128 35.71 31.25 -12.11
CA ALA A 128 34.83 30.83 -11.02
C ALA A 128 33.64 31.80 -10.78
N THR A 129 33.35 32.70 -11.72
CA THR A 129 32.23 33.67 -11.61
C THR A 129 31.16 33.50 -12.67
N THR A 130 31.49 32.80 -13.75
CA THR A 130 30.68 32.75 -14.97
C THR A 130 29.89 31.46 -15.15
N GLY A 131 30.25 30.38 -14.46
CA GLY A 131 29.66 29.06 -14.64
C GLY A 131 28.65 28.66 -13.58
N ASP A 132 27.88 27.63 -13.89
CA ASP A 132 26.90 27.03 -12.99
C ASP A 132 27.46 25.76 -12.34
N LEU A 133 27.34 25.66 -11.02
CA LEU A 133 27.78 24.47 -10.28
C LEU A 133 26.60 23.52 -10.10
N PRO A 134 26.61 22.31 -10.70
CA PRO A 134 25.51 21.38 -10.57
C PRO A 134 25.33 20.91 -9.11
N PRO A 135 24.14 20.39 -8.75
CA PRO A 135 23.90 19.88 -7.40
C PRO A 135 24.83 18.70 -7.06
N ARG A 136 25.45 18.72 -5.87
CA ARG A 136 26.41 17.68 -5.44
C ARG A 136 25.86 16.25 -5.48
N LYS A 137 24.55 16.09 -5.29
CA LYS A 137 23.88 14.77 -5.14
C LYS A 137 23.46 14.14 -6.47
N LEU A 138 23.55 14.88 -7.58
CA LEU A 138 23.10 14.41 -8.89
C LEU A 138 24.25 14.39 -9.90
N PRO A 139 24.27 13.42 -10.82
CA PRO A 139 25.17 13.48 -11.95
C PRO A 139 24.75 14.63 -12.88
N PHE A 140 25.72 15.21 -13.58
CA PHE A 140 25.45 16.18 -14.62
C PHE A 140 24.72 15.52 -15.80
N PHE A 141 23.68 16.19 -16.28
CA PHE A 141 22.96 15.88 -17.51
C PHE A 141 22.50 17.16 -18.20
N SER A 142 22.53 17.17 -19.53
CA SER A 142 21.91 18.20 -20.37
C SER A 142 21.64 17.62 -21.76
N PHE A 143 20.57 18.08 -22.40
CA PHE A 143 20.31 17.77 -23.79
C PHE A 143 21.15 18.62 -24.75
N HIS A 144 21.57 19.82 -24.34
CA HIS A 144 22.39 20.70 -25.17
C HIS A 144 23.88 20.36 -25.10
N LYS A 145 24.56 20.47 -26.26
CA LYS A 145 26.02 20.28 -26.37
C LYS A 145 26.84 21.44 -25.78
N LYS A 146 26.26 22.63 -25.70
CA LYS A 146 26.90 23.83 -25.14
C LYS A 146 26.28 24.15 -23.79
N THR A 147 27.08 24.07 -22.73
CA THR A 147 26.64 24.43 -21.39
C THR A 147 27.73 25.20 -20.66
N ASN A 148 27.34 26.03 -19.69
CA ASN A 148 28.25 26.72 -18.78
C ASN A 148 28.42 25.98 -17.44
N PHE A 149 27.96 24.72 -17.36
CA PHE A 149 28.08 23.94 -16.13
C PHE A 149 29.51 23.47 -15.94
N TYR A 150 30.04 23.67 -14.73
CA TYR A 150 31.38 23.19 -14.38
C TYR A 150 31.46 21.67 -14.44
N ARG A 151 32.50 21.16 -15.09
CA ARG A 151 32.88 19.76 -15.09
C ARG A 151 33.72 19.46 -13.85
N CYS A 152 33.07 18.98 -12.80
CA CYS A 152 33.75 18.56 -11.58
C CYS A 152 34.23 17.11 -11.71
N ASP A 153 35.40 16.92 -12.33
CA ASP A 153 36.01 15.59 -12.51
C ASP A 153 36.32 14.93 -11.14
N HIS A 154 36.59 15.74 -10.12
CA HIS A 154 36.85 15.29 -8.75
C HIS A 154 36.07 16.09 -7.69
N GLU A 155 35.80 15.46 -6.54
CA GLU A 155 35.18 16.14 -5.39
C GLU A 155 36.00 17.35 -4.90
N SER A 156 37.31 17.33 -5.11
CA SER A 156 38.18 18.48 -4.83
C SER A 156 37.82 19.72 -5.65
N ASP A 157 37.36 19.55 -6.89
CA ASP A 157 37.02 20.66 -7.78
C ASP A 157 35.73 21.34 -7.30
N PHE A 158 34.72 20.53 -6.95
CA PHE A 158 33.48 21.01 -6.35
C PHE A 158 33.77 21.82 -5.07
N ASN A 159 34.56 21.26 -4.16
CA ASN A 159 34.92 21.93 -2.91
C ASN A 159 35.72 23.22 -3.12
N ALA A 160 36.59 23.26 -4.13
CA ALA A 160 37.36 24.44 -4.45
C ALA A 160 36.47 25.56 -5.00
N LEU A 161 35.58 25.26 -5.96
CA LEU A 161 34.61 26.21 -6.51
C LEU A 161 33.69 26.77 -5.42
N THR A 162 33.18 25.93 -4.52
CA THR A 162 32.36 26.41 -3.38
C THR A 162 33.14 27.34 -2.46
N LYS A 163 34.42 27.04 -2.16
CA LYS A 163 35.28 27.93 -1.37
C LYS A 163 35.62 29.24 -2.08
N LEU A 164 35.66 29.23 -3.41
CA LEU A 164 35.78 30.43 -4.22
C LEU A 164 34.48 31.25 -4.27
N GLY A 165 33.38 30.77 -3.68
CA GLY A 165 32.12 31.50 -3.59
C GLY A 165 31.07 31.09 -4.63
N VAL A 166 31.30 30.02 -5.39
CA VAL A 166 30.30 29.48 -6.31
C VAL A 166 29.26 28.68 -5.52
N THR A 167 28.02 29.13 -5.57
CA THR A 167 26.91 28.46 -4.89
C THR A 167 26.42 27.28 -5.75
N PRO A 168 26.38 26.05 -5.22
CA PRO A 168 25.75 24.93 -5.93
C PRO A 168 24.28 25.21 -6.20
N MET A 169 23.82 24.87 -7.40
CA MET A 169 22.42 25.04 -7.77
C MET A 169 21.50 24.17 -6.91
N ASP A 170 20.30 24.67 -6.63
CA ASP A 170 19.28 23.87 -5.99
C ASP A 170 18.89 22.67 -6.87
N THR A 171 18.57 21.54 -6.24
CA THR A 171 18.30 20.30 -6.96
C THR A 171 17.03 20.40 -7.81
N LEU A 172 15.99 21.07 -7.31
CA LEU A 172 14.74 21.26 -8.03
C LEU A 172 14.90 22.32 -9.13
N GLU A 173 15.66 23.40 -8.90
CA GLU A 173 15.98 24.39 -9.93
C GLU A 173 16.76 23.78 -11.10
N TYR A 174 17.78 22.97 -10.80
CA TYR A 174 18.55 22.25 -11.82
C TYR A 174 17.65 21.34 -12.65
N LEU A 175 16.77 20.59 -11.99
CA LEU A 175 15.82 19.70 -12.65
C LEU A 175 14.77 20.46 -13.48
N LYS A 176 14.27 21.61 -13.00
CA LYS A 176 13.38 22.50 -13.77
C LYS A 176 14.03 22.94 -15.08
N GLY A 177 15.32 23.25 -15.06
CA GLY A 177 16.09 23.62 -16.26
C GLY A 177 16.13 22.50 -17.30
N ILE A 178 16.33 21.25 -16.88
CA ILE A 178 16.31 20.07 -17.77
C ILE A 178 14.91 19.79 -18.29
N VAL A 179 13.90 19.85 -17.43
CA VAL A 179 12.50 19.62 -17.81
C VAL A 179 11.99 20.67 -18.79
N LYS A 180 12.40 21.93 -18.64
CA LYS A 180 12.07 23.00 -19.59
C LYS A 180 12.58 22.68 -21.00
N GLN A 181 13.77 22.09 -21.12
CA GLN A 181 14.32 21.67 -22.42
C GLN A 181 13.46 20.61 -23.11
N VAL A 182 12.72 19.79 -22.37
CA VAL A 182 11.87 18.73 -22.94
C VAL A 182 10.45 19.23 -23.25
N VAL A 183 9.90 20.10 -22.41
CA VAL A 183 8.48 20.49 -22.45
C VAL A 183 8.23 21.78 -23.23
N ASP A 184 9.22 22.68 -23.29
CA ASP A 184 9.04 24.03 -23.84
C ASP A 184 9.51 24.06 -25.30
N GLU A 185 8.57 23.90 -26.23
CA GLU A 185 8.84 23.88 -27.67
C GLU A 185 9.51 25.16 -28.19
N SER A 186 9.42 26.25 -27.43
CA SER A 186 10.02 27.55 -27.74
C SER A 186 11.55 27.59 -27.63
N ASP A 187 12.16 26.62 -26.94
CA ASP A 187 13.62 26.45 -26.84
C ASP A 187 14.16 25.42 -27.88
N HIS A 188 13.31 24.83 -28.72
CA HIS A 188 13.73 23.96 -29.82
C HIS A 188 14.19 24.80 -31.01
N SER A 189 15.40 24.53 -31.50
CA SER A 189 15.76 24.90 -32.87
C SER A 189 15.11 23.90 -33.83
N ASP A 190 14.84 24.27 -35.09
CA ASP A 190 14.21 23.42 -36.12
C ASP A 190 14.97 22.08 -36.39
N GLU A 191 16.12 21.83 -35.73
CA GLU A 191 16.97 20.65 -35.87
C GLU A 191 17.11 19.79 -34.59
N ASP A 192 16.50 20.17 -33.45
CA ASP A 192 16.69 19.47 -32.16
C ASP A 192 15.42 18.72 -31.70
N GLU A 193 15.18 17.51 -32.22
CA GLU A 193 14.29 16.55 -31.53
C GLU A 193 15.03 15.97 -30.32
N PHE A 194 14.59 16.32 -29.10
CA PHE A 194 15.15 15.75 -27.88
C PHE A 194 14.57 14.36 -27.64
N GLU A 195 15.27 13.34 -28.13
CA GLU A 195 14.91 11.96 -27.86
C GLU A 195 15.37 11.51 -26.46
N PRO A 196 14.61 10.59 -25.81
CA PRO A 196 15.08 9.94 -24.60
C PRO A 196 16.38 9.17 -24.86
N SER A 197 17.39 9.40 -24.03
CA SER A 197 18.66 8.68 -24.11
C SER A 197 18.90 7.81 -22.89
N GLN A 198 19.74 6.78 -23.04
CA GLN A 198 20.18 5.97 -21.91
C GLN A 198 20.83 6.81 -20.79
N ALA A 199 21.55 7.87 -21.16
CA ALA A 199 22.13 8.81 -20.21
C ALA A 199 21.05 9.54 -19.39
N TYR A 200 19.94 9.93 -20.03
CA TYR A 200 18.80 10.53 -19.34
C TYR A 200 18.12 9.54 -18.40
N VAL A 201 17.94 8.26 -18.81
CA VAL A 201 17.38 7.21 -17.95
C VAL A 201 18.20 7.05 -16.68
N ILE A 202 19.54 6.99 -16.80
CA ILE A 202 20.46 6.88 -15.65
C ILE A 202 20.36 8.14 -14.76
N PHE A 203 20.30 9.33 -15.35
CA PHE A 203 20.10 10.58 -14.62
C PHE A 203 18.78 10.56 -13.84
N LEU A 204 17.66 10.25 -14.50
CA LEU A 204 16.33 10.19 -13.91
C LEU A 204 16.28 9.12 -12.80
N GLN A 205 16.93 7.97 -12.99
CA GLN A 205 17.07 6.96 -11.95
C GLN A 205 17.72 7.54 -10.69
N ARG A 206 18.81 8.32 -10.82
CA ARG A 206 19.48 8.99 -9.69
C ARG A 206 18.60 10.04 -9.03
N VAL A 207 17.81 10.78 -9.81
CA VAL A 207 16.80 11.72 -9.29
C VAL A 207 15.76 10.99 -8.44
N LEU A 208 15.15 9.92 -8.97
CA LEU A 208 14.10 9.18 -8.26
C LEU A 208 14.62 8.48 -7.00
N LEU A 209 15.91 8.09 -6.99
CA LEU A 209 16.57 7.53 -5.80
C LEU A 209 16.67 8.51 -4.62
N LEU A 210 16.53 9.83 -4.84
CA LEU A 210 16.49 10.82 -3.76
C LEU A 210 15.23 10.70 -2.89
N ARG A 211 14.15 10.10 -3.41
CA ARG A 211 12.83 9.98 -2.73
C ARG A 211 12.25 11.32 -2.28
N ASP A 212 12.55 12.36 -3.03
CA ASP A 212 12.09 13.71 -2.74
C ASP A 212 10.65 13.90 -3.24
N ARG A 213 9.74 14.20 -2.31
CA ARG A 213 8.31 14.34 -2.59
C ARG A 213 7.98 15.57 -3.43
N GLU A 214 8.76 16.62 -3.30
CA GLU A 214 8.56 17.84 -4.08
C GLU A 214 8.93 17.60 -5.55
N ILE A 215 10.04 16.90 -5.78
CA ILE A 215 10.45 16.47 -7.13
C ILE A 215 9.42 15.52 -7.73
N GLU A 216 8.98 14.49 -7.00
CA GLU A 216 7.93 13.55 -7.46
C GLU A 216 6.66 14.31 -7.89
N LYS A 217 6.19 15.26 -7.07
CA LYS A 217 5.00 16.07 -7.35
C LYS A 217 5.20 16.99 -8.55
N TYR A 218 6.40 17.55 -8.72
CA TYR A 218 6.73 18.39 -9.87
C TYR A 218 6.80 17.58 -11.17
N LEU A 219 7.40 16.38 -11.16
CA LEU A 219 7.59 15.55 -12.34
C LEU A 219 6.32 14.80 -12.77
N GLY A 220 5.49 14.36 -11.83
CA GLY A 220 4.31 13.54 -12.09
C GLY A 220 3.41 14.03 -13.24
N PRO A 221 2.99 15.31 -13.29
CA PRO A 221 2.08 15.81 -14.31
C PRO A 221 2.75 16.09 -15.68
N LYS A 222 4.02 15.73 -15.88
CA LYS A 222 4.78 16.09 -17.09
C LYS A 222 5.13 14.87 -17.94
N GLU A 223 5.18 15.10 -19.25
CA GLU A 223 5.63 14.14 -20.25
C GLU A 223 7.16 14.11 -20.32
N ILE A 224 7.79 13.52 -19.29
CA ILE A 224 9.25 13.49 -19.15
C ILE A 224 9.78 12.11 -18.79
N ILE A 225 8.91 11.11 -18.65
CA ILE A 225 9.29 9.73 -18.31
C ILE A 225 9.58 8.99 -19.60
N PRO A 226 10.79 8.45 -19.80
CA PRO A 226 11.12 7.72 -21.02
C PRO A 226 10.30 6.43 -21.10
N ASN A 227 9.83 6.07 -22.28
CA ASN A 227 9.26 4.75 -22.55
C ASN A 227 10.35 3.68 -22.75
N LYS A 228 10.00 2.40 -22.66
CA LYS A 228 10.96 1.28 -22.74
C LYS A 228 11.83 1.27 -24.01
N PRO A 229 11.32 1.58 -25.23
CA PRO A 229 12.14 1.68 -26.44
C PRO A 229 13.07 2.90 -26.47
N LEU A 230 12.88 3.87 -25.55
CA LEU A 230 13.50 5.19 -25.58
C LEU A 230 13.15 6.00 -26.85
N SER A 231 11.96 5.76 -27.41
CA SER A 231 11.49 6.53 -28.57
C SER A 231 10.86 7.86 -28.18
N ASP A 232 10.16 7.89 -27.04
CA ASP A 232 9.36 9.06 -26.64
C ASP A 232 9.39 9.25 -25.12
N PHE A 233 9.18 10.50 -24.71
CA PHE A 233 8.75 10.81 -23.35
C PHE A 233 7.24 10.58 -23.25
N ALA A 234 6.82 10.06 -22.10
CA ALA A 234 5.42 9.77 -21.80
C ALA A 234 5.05 10.36 -20.45
N HIS A 235 3.76 10.63 -20.28
CA HIS A 235 3.21 10.95 -18.98
C HIS A 235 3.14 9.67 -18.12
N VAL A 236 3.49 9.77 -16.84
CA VAL A 236 3.65 8.58 -15.98
C VAL A 236 2.37 7.74 -15.83
N ASP A 237 1.20 8.38 -15.87
CA ASP A 237 -0.09 7.70 -15.78
C ASP A 237 -0.53 6.98 -17.07
N THR A 238 0.24 7.10 -18.15
CA THR A 238 0.02 6.35 -19.39
C THR A 238 0.87 5.08 -19.47
N LEU A 239 1.82 4.94 -18.55
CA LEU A 239 2.74 3.82 -18.48
C LEU A 239 2.23 2.75 -17.51
N TYR A 240 2.58 1.50 -17.82
CA TYR A 240 2.17 0.32 -17.05
C TYR A 240 3.34 -0.33 -16.32
N ASP A 241 3.06 -0.82 -15.12
CA ASP A 241 3.97 -1.66 -14.36
C ASP A 241 4.06 -3.06 -15.00
N MET A 242 5.23 -3.40 -15.53
CA MET A 242 5.47 -4.68 -16.21
C MET A 242 5.39 -5.89 -15.26
N SER A 243 5.46 -5.65 -13.94
CA SER A 243 5.31 -6.71 -12.94
C SER A 243 3.88 -7.21 -12.79
N VAL A 244 2.88 -6.50 -13.34
CA VAL A 244 1.47 -6.89 -13.30
C VAL A 244 1.15 -7.82 -14.49
N PRO A 245 0.87 -9.12 -14.27
CA PRO A 245 0.72 -10.08 -15.37
C PRO A 245 -0.39 -9.71 -16.36
N VAL A 246 -1.52 -9.20 -15.86
CA VAL A 246 -2.67 -8.82 -16.69
C VAL A 246 -2.32 -7.68 -17.65
N LEU A 247 -1.65 -6.63 -17.17
CA LEU A 247 -1.23 -5.50 -18.00
C LEU A 247 -0.21 -5.95 -19.05
N ARG A 248 0.73 -6.81 -18.65
CA ARG A 248 1.70 -7.42 -19.58
C ARG A 248 1.03 -8.24 -20.67
N SER A 249 -0.03 -9.00 -20.35
CA SER A 249 -0.77 -9.78 -21.34
C SER A 249 -1.58 -8.91 -22.30
N ILE A 250 -2.22 -7.83 -21.82
CA ILE A 250 -3.02 -6.93 -22.66
C ILE A 250 -2.15 -6.19 -23.67
N PHE A 251 -0.99 -5.69 -23.23
CA PHE A 251 -0.12 -4.83 -24.05
C PHE A 251 1.14 -5.54 -24.57
N HIS A 252 1.11 -6.88 -24.69
CA HIS A 252 2.29 -7.71 -24.95
C HIS A 252 3.11 -7.35 -26.19
N ASP A 253 2.49 -6.76 -27.21
CA ASP A 253 3.16 -6.36 -28.47
C ASP A 253 3.60 -4.88 -28.51
N THR A 254 3.40 -4.15 -27.42
CA THR A 254 3.59 -2.68 -27.38
C THR A 254 4.47 -2.26 -26.22
N ASP A 255 5.79 -2.42 -26.40
CA ASP A 255 6.79 -2.03 -25.42
C ASP A 255 6.75 -0.53 -25.06
N LYS A 256 6.22 0.32 -25.96
CA LYS A 256 6.09 1.78 -25.76
C LYS A 256 5.26 2.21 -24.56
N TYR A 257 4.42 1.33 -24.00
CA TYR A 257 3.62 1.63 -22.82
C TYR A 257 4.27 1.18 -21.50
N PHE A 258 5.49 0.64 -21.55
CA PHE A 258 6.20 0.17 -20.37
C PHE A 258 7.39 1.05 -20.05
N LEU A 259 7.86 0.95 -18.81
CA LEU A 259 9.05 1.62 -18.33
C LEU A 259 10.34 0.93 -18.84
N PRO A 260 11.43 1.69 -19.04
CA PRO A 260 12.77 1.13 -19.24
C PRO A 260 13.17 0.21 -18.08
N PRO A 261 13.95 -0.85 -18.34
CA PRO A 261 14.37 -1.82 -17.32
C PRO A 261 15.05 -1.20 -16.10
N GLU A 262 15.82 -0.13 -16.28
CA GLU A 262 16.55 0.57 -15.21
C GLU A 262 15.62 1.21 -14.18
N LEU A 263 14.46 1.70 -14.64
CA LEU A 263 13.43 2.29 -13.79
C LEU A 263 12.48 1.21 -13.24
N GLN A 264 12.11 0.24 -14.07
CA GLN A 264 11.19 -0.86 -13.72
C GLN A 264 11.78 -1.82 -12.68
N ASN A 265 13.06 -2.19 -12.82
CA ASN A 265 13.70 -3.20 -11.97
C ASN A 265 14.20 -2.62 -10.64
N ASN A 266 14.26 -1.29 -10.52
CA ASN A 266 14.65 -0.64 -9.27
C ASN A 266 13.41 -0.39 -8.40
N PRO A 267 13.27 -1.05 -7.23
CA PRO A 267 12.07 -0.93 -6.41
C PRO A 267 11.85 0.48 -5.87
N VAL A 268 12.91 1.26 -5.64
CA VAL A 268 12.79 2.64 -5.15
C VAL A 268 12.24 3.54 -6.24
N CYS A 269 12.72 3.40 -7.47
CA CYS A 269 12.23 4.14 -8.63
C CYS A 269 10.78 3.76 -8.94
N LEU A 270 10.47 2.47 -8.97
CA LEU A 270 9.13 1.96 -9.25
C LEU A 270 8.11 2.49 -8.22
N GLU A 271 8.45 2.47 -6.94
CA GLU A 271 7.59 3.04 -5.89
C GLU A 271 7.44 4.56 -6.01
N ALA A 272 8.46 5.30 -6.44
CA ALA A 272 8.31 6.73 -6.74
C ALA A 272 7.35 6.96 -7.92
N LEU A 273 7.51 6.21 -9.01
CA LEU A 273 6.66 6.30 -10.19
C LEU A 273 5.20 5.92 -9.90
N LYS A 274 4.95 4.91 -9.07
CA LYS A 274 3.59 4.57 -8.58
C LYS A 274 2.93 5.74 -7.86
N ARG A 275 3.69 6.49 -7.05
CA ARG A 275 3.18 7.68 -6.35
C ARG A 275 2.95 8.86 -7.29
N MET A 276 3.67 8.89 -8.40
CA MET A 276 3.48 9.89 -9.46
C MET A 276 2.30 9.56 -10.37
N GLY A 277 1.85 8.31 -10.45
CA GLY A 277 0.65 7.91 -11.21
C GLY A 277 0.77 6.63 -12.02
N LEU A 278 1.90 5.91 -11.99
CA LEU A 278 2.12 4.69 -12.76
C LEU A 278 0.99 3.66 -12.55
N ILE A 279 0.44 3.15 -13.66
CA ILE A 279 -0.63 2.14 -13.61
C ILE A 279 -0.05 0.80 -13.14
N SER A 280 -0.25 0.52 -11.85
CA SER A 280 0.22 -0.71 -11.18
C SER A 280 -0.91 -1.64 -10.74
N THR A 281 -2.16 -1.27 -11.06
CA THR A 281 -3.33 -2.11 -10.86
C THR A 281 -4.14 -2.08 -12.16
N ALA A 282 -4.50 -3.25 -12.69
CA ALA A 282 -5.56 -3.29 -13.68
C ALA A 282 -6.80 -2.68 -13.02
N LYS A 283 -7.31 -1.55 -13.54
CA LYS A 283 -8.63 -1.05 -13.14
C LYS A 283 -9.61 -2.18 -13.46
N GLY A 284 -9.97 -2.94 -12.43
CA GLY A 284 -10.86 -4.07 -12.58
C GLY A 284 -12.19 -3.55 -13.08
N ILE A 285 -12.57 -3.94 -14.29
CA ILE A 285 -13.99 -4.09 -14.58
C ILE A 285 -14.52 -4.92 -13.41
N PRO A 286 -15.51 -4.45 -12.63
CA PRO A 286 -16.07 -5.27 -11.57
C PRO A 286 -16.45 -6.58 -12.21
N LEU A 287 -15.84 -7.67 -11.71
CA LEU A 287 -16.19 -9.01 -12.17
C LEU A 287 -17.72 -9.08 -12.16
N PRO A 288 -18.37 -9.55 -13.24
CA PRO A 288 -19.82 -9.71 -13.23
C PRO A 288 -20.17 -10.46 -11.96
N GLU A 289 -21.16 -9.95 -11.21
CA GLU A 289 -21.57 -10.49 -9.92
C GLU A 289 -21.59 -12.01 -10.03
N ARG A 290 -20.62 -12.68 -9.40
CA ARG A 290 -20.70 -14.12 -9.28
C ARG A 290 -21.92 -14.32 -8.41
N ASN A 291 -23.01 -14.81 -9.02
CA ASN A 291 -24.05 -15.53 -8.31
C ASN A 291 -23.34 -16.72 -7.65
N ASN A 292 -22.74 -16.47 -6.49
CA ASN A 292 -22.04 -17.45 -5.68
C ASN A 292 -23.10 -18.37 -5.07
N LEU A 293 -23.82 -19.15 -5.88
CA LEU A 293 -24.37 -20.39 -5.41
C LEU A 293 -23.17 -21.30 -5.19
N PHE A 294 -22.73 -21.40 -3.95
CA PHE A 294 -21.69 -22.36 -3.60
C PHE A 294 -22.21 -23.75 -3.93
N GLN A 295 -21.33 -24.66 -4.39
CA GLN A 295 -21.71 -26.05 -4.71
C GLN A 295 -22.51 -26.73 -3.58
N LYS A 296 -22.23 -26.37 -2.32
CA LYS A 296 -22.97 -26.84 -1.14
C LYS A 296 -24.45 -26.42 -1.16
N ASP A 297 -24.76 -25.21 -1.61
CA ASP A 297 -26.12 -24.65 -1.57
C ASP A 297 -26.95 -25.28 -2.69
N ALA A 298 -26.36 -25.44 -3.88
CA ALA A 298 -26.97 -26.19 -4.98
C ALA A 298 -27.28 -27.65 -4.60
N LEU A 299 -26.35 -28.32 -3.90
CA LEU A 299 -26.56 -29.67 -3.39
C LEU A 299 -27.71 -29.72 -2.37
N LEU A 300 -27.73 -28.79 -1.41
CA LEU A 300 -28.75 -28.75 -0.37
C LEU A 300 -30.15 -28.53 -0.96
N THR A 301 -30.29 -27.57 -1.87
CA THR A 301 -31.55 -27.29 -2.57
C THR A 301 -32.02 -28.52 -3.33
N SER A 302 -31.14 -29.18 -4.10
CA SER A 302 -31.51 -30.39 -4.84
C SER A 302 -31.96 -31.54 -3.95
N LEU A 303 -31.29 -31.77 -2.81
CA LEU A 303 -31.70 -32.81 -1.86
C LEU A 303 -33.05 -32.50 -1.21
N LEU A 304 -33.31 -31.23 -0.89
CA LEU A 304 -34.57 -30.80 -0.31
C LEU A 304 -35.73 -30.88 -1.32
N ASP A 305 -35.49 -30.52 -2.58
CA ASP A 305 -36.47 -30.65 -3.66
C ASP A 305 -36.86 -32.12 -3.86
N LYS A 306 -35.89 -33.05 -3.82
CA LYS A 306 -36.18 -34.49 -3.87
C LYS A 306 -37.08 -34.95 -2.72
N LEU A 307 -36.84 -34.45 -1.50
CA LEU A 307 -37.67 -34.80 -0.35
C LEU A 307 -39.09 -34.22 -0.45
N THR A 308 -39.25 -33.01 -1.00
CA THR A 308 -40.49 -32.22 -0.86
C THR A 308 -41.34 -32.13 -2.12
N VAL A 309 -40.72 -32.08 -3.30
CA VAL A 309 -41.36 -31.95 -4.62
C VAL A 309 -41.48 -33.31 -5.30
N GLU A 310 -40.51 -34.21 -5.08
CA GLU A 310 -40.43 -35.54 -5.72
C GLU A 310 -40.51 -36.68 -4.69
N PRO A 311 -41.60 -36.83 -3.90
CA PRO A 311 -41.67 -37.79 -2.81
C PRO A 311 -41.53 -39.26 -3.24
N ASP A 312 -41.78 -39.56 -4.52
CA ASP A 312 -41.63 -40.87 -5.15
C ASP A 312 -40.29 -41.07 -5.88
N ASP A 313 -39.29 -40.21 -5.63
CA ASP A 313 -37.95 -40.32 -6.23
C ASP A 313 -37.31 -41.71 -5.95
N ASP A 314 -36.81 -42.33 -7.02
CA ASP A 314 -36.25 -43.69 -7.02
C ASP A 314 -34.97 -43.84 -6.17
N TYR A 315 -34.32 -42.73 -5.82
CA TYR A 315 -33.13 -42.69 -4.97
C TYR A 315 -33.48 -42.70 -3.47
N HIS A 316 -34.75 -42.61 -3.09
CA HIS A 316 -35.16 -42.80 -1.70
C HIS A 316 -35.04 -44.29 -1.28
N ASP A 317 -34.10 -44.54 -0.36
CA ASP A 317 -33.71 -45.86 0.15
C ASP A 317 -34.17 -46.12 1.61
N ALA A 318 -34.84 -45.16 2.25
CA ALA A 318 -35.51 -45.31 3.54
C ALA A 318 -37.02 -45.11 3.42
N THR A 319 -37.79 -45.98 4.08
CA THR A 319 -39.26 -45.93 4.12
C THR A 319 -39.75 -45.79 5.55
N PHE A 320 -40.56 -44.77 5.81
CA PHE A 320 -41.21 -44.52 7.09
C PHE A 320 -42.71 -44.75 6.98
N ILE A 321 -43.27 -45.46 7.95
CA ILE A 321 -44.72 -45.64 8.09
C ILE A 321 -45.16 -44.78 9.27
N VAL A 322 -45.91 -43.71 8.99
CA VAL A 322 -46.13 -42.62 9.95
C VAL A 322 -47.60 -42.52 10.35
N GLY A 323 -47.81 -42.47 11.67
CA GLY A 323 -49.12 -42.25 12.30
C GLY A 323 -50.11 -43.42 12.15
N GLU A 324 -51.30 -43.24 12.73
CA GLU A 324 -52.38 -44.25 12.69
C GLU A 324 -52.88 -44.51 11.26
N GLU A 325 -52.80 -43.51 10.39
CA GLU A 325 -53.16 -43.60 8.97
C GLU A 325 -52.14 -44.40 8.13
N ARG A 326 -51.04 -44.87 8.75
CA ARG A 326 -49.94 -45.64 8.12
C ARG A 326 -49.45 -45.02 6.80
N LYS A 327 -49.28 -43.69 6.77
CA LYS A 327 -48.81 -42.99 5.58
C LYS A 327 -47.34 -43.26 5.35
N ILE A 328 -46.98 -43.43 4.08
CA ILE A 328 -45.62 -43.75 3.66
C ILE A 328 -44.87 -42.44 3.36
N ILE A 329 -43.73 -42.24 4.02
CA ILE A 329 -42.80 -41.14 3.72
C ILE A 329 -41.45 -41.76 3.37
N ARG A 330 -40.89 -41.37 2.22
CA ARG A 330 -39.60 -41.88 1.73
C ARG A 330 -38.51 -40.82 1.87
N ALA A 331 -37.27 -41.24 2.11
CA ALA A 331 -36.11 -40.35 2.28
C ALA A 331 -34.79 -41.09 1.97
N ASN A 332 -33.65 -40.42 2.18
CA ASN A 332 -32.32 -40.95 1.93
C ASN A 332 -31.58 -41.30 3.24
N ARG A 333 -31.17 -42.56 3.41
CA ARG A 333 -30.42 -43.07 4.57
C ARG A 333 -29.15 -42.27 4.82
N TYR A 334 -28.42 -41.91 3.76
CA TYR A 334 -27.15 -41.20 3.90
C TYR A 334 -27.31 -39.79 4.48
N VAL A 335 -28.32 -39.05 4.02
CA VAL A 335 -28.62 -37.70 4.54
C VAL A 335 -29.04 -37.79 6.01
N LEU A 336 -29.93 -38.73 6.33
CA LEU A 336 -30.44 -38.92 7.68
C LEU A 336 -29.37 -39.42 8.66
N SER A 337 -28.49 -40.32 8.21
CA SER A 337 -27.34 -40.79 9.01
C SER A 337 -26.35 -39.66 9.30
N ALA A 338 -26.12 -38.79 8.32
CA ALA A 338 -25.27 -37.61 8.50
C ALA A 338 -25.88 -36.60 9.48
N ALA A 339 -27.21 -36.49 9.52
CA ALA A 339 -27.92 -35.55 10.38
C ALA A 339 -28.20 -36.08 11.80
N SER A 340 -28.23 -37.41 11.99
CA SER A 340 -28.65 -38.06 13.23
C SER A 340 -27.88 -39.36 13.47
N LYS A 341 -27.21 -39.43 14.61
CA LYS A 341 -26.55 -40.66 15.08
C LYS A 341 -27.55 -41.81 15.28
N LYS A 342 -28.77 -41.50 15.73
CA LYS A 342 -29.81 -42.52 15.92
C LYS A 342 -30.26 -43.14 14.60
N PHE A 343 -30.36 -42.34 13.53
CA PHE A 343 -30.62 -42.86 12.19
C PHE A 343 -29.45 -43.68 11.68
N GLU A 344 -28.21 -43.22 11.88
CA GLU A 344 -27.02 -44.00 11.53
C GLU A 344 -27.04 -45.40 12.19
N GLU A 345 -27.36 -45.48 13.48
CA GLU A 345 -27.50 -46.76 14.21
C GLU A 345 -28.65 -47.61 13.62
N LYS A 346 -29.84 -47.04 13.45
CA LYS A 346 -31.01 -47.77 12.93
C LYS A 346 -30.79 -48.34 11.52
N PHE A 347 -30.07 -47.62 10.65
CA PHE A 347 -29.85 -48.07 9.29
C PHE A 347 -28.74 -49.12 9.15
N ARG A 348 -27.83 -49.24 10.14
CA ARG A 348 -26.84 -50.33 10.18
C ARG A 348 -27.49 -51.70 10.30
N ASP A 349 -28.64 -51.78 10.94
CA ASP A 349 -29.39 -53.04 11.15
C ASP A 349 -30.20 -53.47 9.91
N ASN A 350 -30.03 -52.80 8.76
CA ASN A 350 -30.74 -53.09 7.49
C ASN A 350 -32.28 -53.13 7.64
N ILE A 351 -32.82 -52.34 8.57
CA ILE A 351 -34.26 -52.19 8.72
C ILE A 351 -34.81 -51.45 7.50
N ASN A 352 -35.74 -52.09 6.79
CA ASN A 352 -36.30 -51.55 5.55
C ASN A 352 -37.47 -50.58 5.79
N GLU A 353 -38.22 -50.76 6.86
CA GLU A 353 -39.39 -49.97 7.21
C GLU A 353 -39.33 -49.54 8.67
N ILE A 354 -39.48 -48.24 8.92
CA ILE A 354 -39.43 -47.67 10.27
C ILE A 354 -40.80 -47.11 10.60
N GLU A 355 -41.45 -47.66 11.64
CA GLU A 355 -42.70 -47.13 12.16
C GLU A 355 -42.46 -45.87 13.01
N ILE A 356 -43.26 -44.84 12.78
CA ILE A 356 -43.18 -43.53 13.44
C ILE A 356 -44.53 -43.25 14.11
N GLU A 357 -44.52 -43.15 15.43
CA GLU A 357 -45.73 -42.93 16.25
C GLU A 357 -46.21 -41.46 16.24
N PHE A 358 -45.47 -40.55 15.61
CA PHE A 358 -45.79 -39.13 15.55
C PHE A 358 -46.74 -38.79 14.39
N HIS A 359 -47.43 -37.65 14.51
CA HIS A 359 -48.26 -37.15 13.43
C HIS A 359 -47.44 -36.86 12.16
N GLN A 360 -48.02 -37.15 11.00
CA GLN A 360 -47.35 -37.03 9.70
C GLN A 360 -46.72 -35.65 9.46
N ASP A 361 -47.41 -34.57 9.81
CA ASP A 361 -46.96 -33.21 9.53
C ASP A 361 -45.75 -32.85 10.40
N VAL A 362 -45.74 -33.31 11.66
CA VAL A 362 -44.61 -33.12 12.58
C VAL A 362 -43.38 -33.83 12.03
N PHE A 363 -43.54 -35.09 11.59
CA PHE A 363 -42.43 -35.87 11.07
C PHE A 363 -41.92 -35.34 9.72
N LYS A 364 -42.81 -34.86 8.84
CA LYS A 364 -42.42 -34.24 7.56
C LYS A 364 -41.58 -32.98 7.78
N VAL A 365 -42.01 -32.10 8.69
CA VAL A 365 -41.24 -30.92 9.06
C VAL A 365 -39.90 -31.30 9.70
N PHE A 366 -39.88 -32.34 10.54
CA PHE A 366 -38.64 -32.86 11.10
C PHE A 366 -37.65 -33.28 10.00
N LEU A 367 -38.08 -34.06 9.00
CA LEU A 367 -37.22 -34.47 7.88
C LEU A 367 -36.70 -33.28 7.06
N GLN A 368 -37.57 -32.32 6.73
CA GLN A 368 -37.17 -31.09 6.03
C GLN A 368 -36.04 -30.34 6.74
N LEU A 369 -36.11 -30.28 8.07
CA LEU A 369 -35.10 -29.63 8.90
C LEU A 369 -33.78 -30.42 8.92
N LEU A 370 -33.82 -31.75 8.85
CA LEU A 370 -32.62 -32.58 8.70
C LEU A 370 -31.96 -32.42 7.32
N TYR A 371 -32.76 -32.14 6.29
CA TYR A 371 -32.30 -31.80 4.94
C TYR A 371 -31.84 -30.35 4.81
N GLY A 372 -31.80 -29.60 5.92
CA GLY A 372 -31.23 -28.26 5.99
C GLY A 372 -32.17 -27.12 5.58
N GLN A 373 -33.47 -27.39 5.42
CA GLN A 373 -34.46 -26.31 5.31
C GLN A 373 -34.43 -25.42 6.56
N THR A 374 -34.72 -24.13 6.40
CA THR A 374 -34.77 -23.23 7.55
C THR A 374 -35.99 -23.54 8.43
N PHE A 375 -35.87 -23.29 9.74
CA PHE A 375 -36.98 -23.50 10.69
C PHE A 375 -38.23 -22.71 10.31
N LYS A 376 -38.03 -21.47 9.84
CA LYS A 376 -39.11 -20.61 9.39
C LYS A 376 -39.82 -21.22 8.19
N ASP A 377 -39.09 -21.63 7.15
CA ASP A 377 -39.70 -22.11 5.91
C ASP A 377 -40.39 -23.46 6.10
N ALA A 378 -39.79 -24.37 6.86
CA ALA A 378 -40.36 -25.69 7.12
C ALA A 378 -41.65 -25.61 7.96
N THR A 379 -41.81 -24.57 8.79
CA THR A 379 -43.01 -24.40 9.64
C THR A 379 -44.13 -23.61 8.96
N ILE A 380 -43.90 -22.97 7.81
CA ILE A 380 -44.93 -22.23 7.05
C ILE A 380 -46.21 -23.05 6.85
N PRO A 381 -46.17 -24.33 6.41
CA PRO A 381 -47.39 -25.11 6.23
C PRO A 381 -48.20 -25.24 7.52
N ILE A 382 -47.53 -25.45 8.66
CA ILE A 382 -48.18 -25.54 9.97
C ILE A 382 -48.76 -24.19 10.41
N LEU A 383 -48.06 -23.08 10.11
CA LEU A 383 -48.54 -21.74 10.43
C LEU A 383 -49.72 -21.34 9.52
N SER A 384 -49.77 -21.84 8.29
CA SER A 384 -50.82 -21.53 7.32
C SER A 384 -52.19 -22.13 7.66
N THR A 385 -52.25 -23.14 8.54
CA THR A 385 -53.51 -23.70 9.04
C THR A 385 -54.18 -22.82 10.11
N ALA A 386 -53.62 -21.65 10.43
CA ALA A 386 -54.20 -20.73 11.41
C ALA A 386 -55.67 -20.36 11.11
N SER A 387 -56.06 -20.30 9.83
CA SER A 387 -57.44 -20.05 9.40
C SER A 387 -58.42 -21.20 9.72
N ASP A 388 -57.91 -22.40 9.98
CA ASP A 388 -58.73 -23.60 10.22
C ASP A 388 -59.24 -23.67 11.66
N PHE A 389 -58.70 -22.82 12.55
CA PHE A 389 -59.09 -22.74 13.95
C PHE A 389 -60.11 -21.62 14.19
N LYS A 390 -61.07 -21.86 15.10
CA LYS A 390 -62.14 -20.89 15.38
C LYS A 390 -61.65 -19.72 16.22
N THR A 391 -60.58 -19.92 16.98
CA THR A 391 -60.00 -18.90 17.85
C THR A 391 -58.48 -18.91 17.81
N GLU A 392 -57.88 -17.75 18.05
CA GLU A 392 -56.42 -17.59 18.17
C GLU A 392 -55.83 -18.49 19.28
N HIS A 393 -56.59 -18.73 20.36
CA HIS A 393 -56.15 -19.59 21.46
C HIS A 393 -56.06 -21.07 21.05
N GLU A 394 -57.00 -21.56 20.24
CA GLU A 394 -56.97 -22.93 19.72
C GLU A 394 -55.74 -23.15 18.83
N PHE A 395 -55.46 -22.20 17.93
CA PHE A 395 -54.26 -22.25 17.10
C PHE A 395 -52.96 -22.22 17.94
N LYS A 396 -52.86 -21.30 18.90
CA LYS A 396 -51.70 -21.22 19.81
C LYS A 396 -51.45 -22.53 20.56
N THR A 397 -52.51 -23.18 21.01
CA THR A 397 -52.43 -24.49 21.68
C THR A 397 -51.96 -25.59 20.72
N HIS A 398 -52.47 -25.60 19.49
CA HIS A 398 -52.08 -26.55 18.45
C HIS A 398 -50.60 -26.38 18.06
N TYR A 399 -50.17 -25.15 17.80
CA TYR A 399 -48.79 -24.84 17.42
C TYR A 399 -47.80 -25.22 18.52
N LEU A 400 -48.14 -24.95 19.79
CA LEU A 400 -47.32 -25.40 20.91
C LEU A 400 -47.23 -26.94 20.99
N SER A 401 -48.34 -27.65 20.77
CA SER A 401 -48.32 -29.13 20.73
C SER A 401 -47.40 -29.64 19.62
N PHE A 402 -47.47 -29.03 18.43
CA PHE A 402 -46.57 -29.32 17.31
C PHE A 402 -45.10 -29.14 17.71
N LEU A 403 -44.74 -28.03 18.36
CA LEU A 403 -43.37 -27.78 18.80
C LEU A 403 -42.89 -28.76 19.86
N ILE A 404 -43.77 -29.17 20.78
CA ILE A 404 -43.47 -30.19 21.79
C ILE A 404 -43.21 -31.55 21.11
N ASP A 405 -44.02 -31.94 20.13
CA ASP A 405 -43.81 -33.21 19.42
C ASP A 405 -42.56 -33.18 18.53
N LEU A 406 -42.25 -32.02 17.93
CA LEU A 406 -41.00 -31.81 17.22
C LEU A 406 -39.80 -31.90 18.18
N LEU A 407 -39.91 -31.33 19.39
CA LEU A 407 -38.88 -31.46 20.43
C LEU A 407 -38.65 -32.94 20.79
N LYS A 408 -39.71 -33.72 21.03
CA LYS A 408 -39.61 -35.16 21.30
C LYS A 408 -38.90 -35.91 20.18
N LEU A 409 -39.17 -35.59 18.92
CA LEU A 409 -38.45 -36.17 17.77
C LEU A 409 -36.96 -35.84 17.81
N THR A 410 -36.60 -34.58 18.05
CA THR A 410 -35.18 -34.18 18.11
C THR A 410 -34.41 -34.89 19.22
N VAL A 411 -35.08 -35.21 20.34
CA VAL A 411 -34.50 -35.98 21.44
C VAL A 411 -34.40 -37.46 21.08
N SER A 412 -35.49 -38.04 20.56
CA SER A 412 -35.58 -39.46 20.19
C SER A 412 -34.57 -39.85 19.12
N TYR A 413 -34.26 -38.92 18.22
CA TYR A 413 -33.31 -39.10 17.12
C TYR A 413 -31.97 -38.38 17.36
N GLU A 414 -31.69 -37.91 18.58
CA GLU A 414 -30.39 -37.34 18.98
C GLU A 414 -29.88 -36.19 18.08
N VAL A 415 -30.77 -35.29 17.64
CA VAL A 415 -30.44 -34.17 16.73
C VAL A 415 -30.26 -32.86 17.51
N LYS A 416 -29.12 -32.74 18.21
CA LYS A 416 -28.85 -31.60 19.11
C LYS A 416 -28.95 -30.20 18.46
N PRO A 417 -28.38 -29.93 17.26
CA PRO A 417 -28.48 -28.60 16.67
C PRO A 417 -29.92 -28.17 16.37
N LEU A 418 -30.78 -29.12 16.00
CA LEU A 418 -32.19 -28.87 15.75
C LEU A 418 -32.96 -28.72 17.05
N ARG A 419 -32.66 -29.54 18.07
CA ARG A 419 -33.25 -29.44 19.41
C ARG A 419 -33.13 -28.01 19.95
N ASN A 420 -31.93 -27.43 19.90
CA ASN A 420 -31.70 -26.07 20.38
C ASN A 420 -32.58 -25.04 19.67
N LYS A 421 -32.80 -25.16 18.35
CA LYS A 421 -33.67 -24.26 17.59
C LYS A 421 -35.15 -24.39 18.00
N VAL A 422 -35.61 -25.61 18.26
CA VAL A 422 -36.98 -25.87 18.73
C VAL A 422 -37.18 -25.29 20.13
N GLU A 423 -36.19 -25.46 21.02
CA GLU A 423 -36.19 -24.86 22.35
C GLU A 423 -36.26 -23.34 22.28
N ASP A 424 -35.44 -22.71 21.43
CA ASP A 424 -35.44 -21.25 21.22
C ASP A 424 -36.81 -20.78 20.75
N ALA A 425 -37.42 -21.47 19.77
CA ALA A 425 -38.76 -21.16 19.28
C ALA A 425 -39.81 -21.20 20.41
N ILE A 426 -39.75 -22.20 21.29
CA ILE A 426 -40.65 -22.32 22.44
C ILE A 426 -40.42 -21.19 23.47
N MET A 427 -39.17 -20.79 23.72
CA MET A 427 -38.84 -19.70 24.66
C MET A 427 -39.28 -18.32 24.14
N GLU A 428 -39.11 -18.07 22.84
CA GLU A 428 -39.49 -16.82 22.18
C GLU A 428 -41.00 -16.70 21.91
N GLY A 429 -41.74 -17.79 22.12
CA GLY A 429 -43.14 -17.90 21.74
C GLY A 429 -44.12 -17.07 22.58
N GLU A 430 -44.78 -16.08 21.98
CA GLU A 430 -45.91 -15.33 22.57
C GLU A 430 -47.17 -16.19 22.82
N TYR A 431 -47.14 -17.47 22.46
CA TYR A 431 -48.23 -18.43 22.58
C TYR A 431 -48.18 -19.27 23.86
N VAL A 432 -47.12 -19.14 24.67
CA VAL A 432 -46.99 -19.85 25.95
C VAL A 432 -47.80 -19.13 27.05
N ASN A 433 -48.96 -19.66 27.42
CA ASN A 433 -49.76 -19.18 28.54
C ASN A 433 -49.37 -19.92 29.85
N ILE A 434 -49.74 -19.37 31.01
CA ILE A 434 -49.62 -20.02 32.34
C ILE A 434 -50.23 -21.43 32.36
N ARG A 435 -51.33 -21.65 31.64
CA ARG A 435 -51.96 -22.97 31.54
C ARG A 435 -51.08 -23.97 30.77
N ASP A 436 -50.27 -23.48 29.84
CA ASP A 436 -49.42 -24.27 28.97
C ASP A 436 -48.01 -24.47 29.54
N LEU A 437 -47.52 -23.54 30.38
CA LEU A 437 -46.26 -23.68 31.14
C LEU A 437 -46.18 -25.01 31.88
N TYR A 438 -47.28 -25.45 32.46
CA TYR A 438 -47.35 -26.72 33.15
C TYR A 438 -47.17 -27.92 32.19
N ARG A 439 -47.83 -27.91 31.02
CA ARG A 439 -47.73 -28.98 30.01
C ARG A 439 -46.31 -29.05 29.44
N ILE A 440 -45.71 -27.89 29.21
CA ILE A 440 -44.31 -27.76 28.80
C ILE A 440 -43.42 -28.39 29.89
N ILE A 441 -43.50 -27.95 31.15
CA ILE A 441 -42.69 -28.51 32.25
C ILE A 441 -42.88 -30.02 32.45
N GLU A 442 -44.11 -30.54 32.30
CA GLU A 442 -44.36 -31.99 32.39
C GLU A 442 -43.70 -32.75 31.25
N CYS A 443 -43.83 -32.29 30.00
CA CYS A 443 -43.15 -32.89 28.85
C CYS A 443 -41.63 -32.80 28.99
N LEU A 444 -41.11 -31.72 29.55
CA LEU A 444 -39.67 -31.52 29.72
C LEU A 444 -39.02 -32.46 30.74
N LYS A 445 -39.78 -33.10 31.64
CA LYS A 445 -39.20 -34.08 32.59
C LYS A 445 -38.55 -35.26 31.88
N ASP A 446 -39.10 -35.67 30.75
CA ASP A 446 -38.68 -36.88 30.04
C ASP A 446 -37.81 -36.56 28.81
N PHE A 447 -37.81 -35.31 28.34
CA PHE A 447 -37.19 -34.92 27.07
C PHE A 447 -36.21 -33.72 27.17
N ASP A 448 -36.16 -32.97 28.28
CA ASP A 448 -35.21 -31.86 28.48
C ASP A 448 -33.88 -32.36 29.06
N VAL A 449 -33.08 -33.01 28.21
CA VAL A 449 -31.81 -33.64 28.58
C VAL A 449 -30.81 -32.62 29.17
N GLU A 450 -30.85 -31.35 28.74
CA GLU A 450 -29.90 -30.30 29.15
C GLU A 450 -30.49 -29.29 30.16
N GLN A 451 -31.73 -29.51 30.61
CA GLN A 451 -32.48 -28.64 31.55
C GLN A 451 -32.63 -27.18 31.10
N ARG A 452 -32.47 -26.88 29.82
CA ARG A 452 -32.40 -25.51 29.30
C ARG A 452 -33.77 -24.84 29.31
N LEU A 453 -34.80 -25.54 28.81
CA LEU A 453 -36.17 -25.07 28.84
C LEU A 453 -36.73 -25.07 30.26
N LYS A 454 -36.44 -26.11 31.03
CA LYS A 454 -36.84 -26.22 32.43
C LYS A 454 -36.27 -25.06 33.26
N GLY A 455 -34.97 -24.77 33.14
CA GLY A 455 -34.34 -23.66 33.84
C GLY A 455 -34.96 -22.31 33.47
N PHE A 456 -35.14 -22.06 32.17
CA PHE A 456 -35.76 -20.82 31.67
C PHE A 456 -37.17 -20.62 32.21
N PHE A 457 -38.05 -21.62 32.09
CA PHE A 457 -39.44 -21.49 32.55
C PHE A 457 -39.58 -21.49 34.07
N GLU A 458 -38.72 -22.21 34.81
CA GLU A 458 -38.67 -22.11 36.27
C GLU A 458 -38.33 -20.69 36.74
N GLU A 459 -37.33 -20.06 36.13
CA GLU A 459 -36.94 -18.69 36.43
C GLU A 459 -38.03 -17.68 36.03
N HIS A 460 -38.67 -17.91 34.87
CA HIS A 460 -39.80 -17.09 34.42
C HIS A 460 -40.99 -17.20 35.39
N ILE A 461 -41.36 -18.40 35.82
CA ILE A 461 -42.43 -18.61 36.81
C ILE A 461 -42.11 -17.94 38.14
N ARG A 462 -40.86 -18.02 38.61
CA ARG A 462 -40.42 -17.33 39.84
C ARG A 462 -40.53 -15.82 39.70
N SER A 463 -40.08 -15.26 38.58
CA SER A 463 -40.07 -13.82 38.31
C SER A 463 -41.47 -13.22 38.19
N TYR A 464 -42.43 -13.97 37.63
CA TYR A 464 -43.82 -13.52 37.44
C TYR A 464 -44.80 -14.10 38.48
N ARG A 465 -44.30 -14.59 39.63
CA ARG A 465 -45.08 -15.22 40.71
C ARG A 465 -46.31 -14.43 41.15
N ASN A 466 -46.19 -13.12 41.33
CA ASN A 466 -47.29 -12.27 41.81
C ASN A 466 -48.42 -12.10 40.77
N PRO A 467 -48.12 -11.75 39.50
CA PRO A 467 -49.10 -11.79 38.41
C PRO A 467 -49.76 -13.16 38.23
N ILE A 468 -48.98 -14.24 38.23
CA ILE A 468 -49.48 -15.61 38.05
C ILE A 468 -50.48 -15.97 39.16
N ASN A 469 -50.12 -15.72 40.42
CA ASN A 469 -51.01 -15.94 41.57
C ASN A 469 -52.29 -15.10 41.50
N LYS A 470 -52.20 -13.86 41.00
CA LYS A 470 -53.36 -12.96 40.83
C LYS A 470 -54.29 -13.45 39.72
N GLN A 471 -53.76 -13.99 38.64
CA GLN A 471 -54.52 -14.52 37.51
C GLN A 471 -55.17 -15.87 37.84
N LEU A 472 -54.47 -16.76 38.55
CA LEU A 472 -55.02 -18.01 39.09
C LEU A 472 -56.19 -17.76 40.07
N ARG A 473 -56.17 -16.66 40.82
CA ARG A 473 -57.26 -16.26 41.74
C ARG A 473 -58.48 -15.62 41.04
N LYS A 474 -58.32 -15.06 39.82
CA LYS A 474 -59.38 -14.28 39.14
C LYS A 474 -60.21 -15.06 38.11
N ASN A 475 -59.75 -16.18 37.56
CA ASN A 475 -60.36 -16.81 36.37
C ASN A 475 -61.19 -18.09 36.61
N ALA A 476 -61.84 -18.24 37.76
CA ALA A 476 -62.64 -19.42 38.08
C ALA A 476 -64.13 -19.23 37.78
N VAL A 477 -64.55 -19.43 36.51
CA VAL A 477 -65.96 -19.20 36.09
C VAL A 477 -66.78 -20.52 36.09
N THR A 478 -66.18 -21.68 35.83
CA THR A 478 -66.89 -22.98 35.82
C THR A 478 -66.28 -24.07 36.73
N VAL A 479 -67.04 -25.12 37.06
CA VAL A 479 -66.59 -26.23 37.95
C VAL A 479 -65.42 -27.03 37.36
N LYS A 480 -65.38 -27.20 36.03
CA LYS A 480 -64.30 -27.90 35.31
C LYS A 480 -63.00 -27.08 35.32
N GLU A 481 -63.10 -25.77 35.07
CA GLU A 481 -61.96 -24.85 35.14
C GLU A 481 -61.41 -24.71 36.57
N LYS A 482 -62.27 -24.75 37.60
CA LYS A 482 -61.83 -24.78 39.01
C LYS A 482 -60.98 -26.01 39.33
N SER A 483 -61.35 -27.18 38.81
CA SER A 483 -60.58 -28.42 38.97
C SER A 483 -59.22 -28.35 38.25
N GLU A 484 -59.19 -27.83 37.02
CA GLU A 484 -57.96 -27.64 36.25
C GLU A 484 -57.02 -26.60 36.88
N ILE A 485 -57.55 -25.45 37.30
CA ILE A 485 -56.79 -24.40 38.01
C ILE A 485 -56.24 -24.93 39.34
N SER A 486 -57.00 -25.76 40.06
CA SER A 486 -56.53 -26.41 41.29
C SER A 486 -55.36 -27.35 41.03
N LYS A 487 -55.44 -28.19 39.98
CA LYS A 487 -54.34 -29.07 39.56
C LYS A 487 -53.10 -28.29 39.12
N ILE A 488 -53.27 -27.22 38.34
CA ILE A 488 -52.18 -26.33 37.89
C ILE A 488 -51.52 -25.67 39.10
N SER A 489 -52.31 -25.13 40.04
CA SER A 489 -51.83 -24.51 41.26
C SER A 489 -51.03 -25.50 42.13
N GLN A 490 -51.55 -26.73 42.32
CA GLN A 490 -50.88 -27.77 43.09
C GLN A 490 -49.55 -28.21 42.45
N LYS A 491 -49.50 -28.32 41.12
CA LYS A 491 -48.29 -28.75 40.40
C LYS A 491 -47.26 -27.64 40.19
N LEU A 492 -47.67 -26.36 40.17
CA LEU A 492 -46.77 -25.21 40.17
C LEU A 492 -46.28 -24.83 41.58
N GLN A 493 -46.94 -25.32 42.62
CA GLN A 493 -46.61 -25.04 44.02
C GLN A 493 -45.12 -25.22 44.39
N PRO A 494 -44.40 -26.26 43.93
CA PRO A 494 -42.97 -26.44 44.22
C PRO A 494 -42.08 -25.33 43.68
N TYR A 495 -42.49 -24.66 42.60
CA TYR A 495 -41.76 -23.55 41.97
C TYR A 495 -42.18 -22.19 42.52
N LEU A 496 -43.34 -22.14 43.18
CA LEU A 496 -43.95 -20.94 43.77
C LEU A 496 -43.74 -20.86 45.29
N GLN A 497 -43.03 -21.78 45.93
CA GLN A 497 -42.64 -21.73 47.34
C GLN A 497 -41.11 -21.65 47.46
N ASN A 498 -40.62 -20.84 48.41
CA ASN A 498 -39.23 -20.39 48.50
C ASN A 498 -38.19 -21.54 48.54
N LYS A 499 -37.12 -21.39 47.75
CA LYS A 499 -35.79 -21.19 48.32
C LYS A 499 -35.53 -19.70 48.38
#